data_AF-A0A1B6HN32-F1
#
_entry.id   AF-A0A1B6HN32-F1
#
_cell.length_a   1.000
_cell.length_b   1.000
_cell.length_c   1.000
_cell.angle_alpha   90.00
_cell.angle_beta   90.00
_cell.angle_gamma   90.00
#
_symmetry.space_group_name_H-M   'P 1'
#
loop_
_entity.id
_entity.type
_entity.pdbx_description
1 polymer ?
#
loop_
_entity_poly.entity_id
_entity_poly.type
_entity_poly.pdbx_seq_one_letter_code
_entity_poly.pdbx_strand_id
1 'polypeptide(L)'
;LTNEGPPHWHPASAELKDLCRNASLYCQEQGVELGKLAIHYALQQPGHCSHLVGMKTLAELQCNLEVATTGLTEAKSKVLDHVKEKFFNLPQDLHWEGVEISAYRKYKVEHGLN
;
A
#
# COMPACT_ATOMS: atom_id res chain seq x y z
N LEU A 1 -1.99 -3.06 -0.68
CA LEU A 1 -1.67 -2.04 -1.70
C LEU A 1 -1.58 -2.74 -3.03
N THR A 2 -2.27 -2.25 -4.06
CA THR A 2 -2.18 -2.74 -5.44
C THR A 2 -2.28 -1.54 -6.39
N ASN A 3 -1.99 -1.74 -7.67
CA ASN A 3 -2.20 -0.71 -8.69
C ASN A 3 -3.67 -0.23 -8.78
N GLU A 4 -4.65 -1.06 -8.42
CA GLU A 4 -6.08 -0.69 -8.42
C GLU A 4 -6.44 0.37 -7.37
N GLY A 5 -5.58 0.53 -6.36
CA GLY A 5 -5.84 1.44 -5.24
C GLY A 5 -6.87 0.88 -4.24
N PRO A 6 -7.14 1.64 -3.17
CA PRO A 6 -8.07 1.22 -2.14
C PRO A 6 -9.52 1.38 -2.59
N PRO A 7 -10.47 0.65 -1.97
CA PRO A 7 -11.90 0.88 -2.18
C PRO A 7 -12.33 2.27 -1.71
N HIS A 8 -13.46 2.76 -2.24
CA HIS A 8 -13.96 4.11 -1.97
C HIS A 8 -14.17 4.42 -0.47
N TRP A 9 -14.53 3.40 0.32
CA TRP A 9 -14.78 3.51 1.76
C TRP A 9 -13.50 3.56 2.61
N HIS A 10 -12.31 3.42 2.03
CA HIS A 10 -11.06 3.38 2.79
C HIS A 10 -10.80 4.70 3.53
N PRO A 11 -10.37 4.69 4.80
CA PRO A 11 -10.30 5.89 5.65
C PRO A 11 -9.13 6.83 5.32
N ALA A 12 -8.18 6.40 4.49
CA ALA A 12 -7.06 7.24 4.06
C ALA A 12 -7.52 8.61 3.49
N SER A 13 -6.74 9.64 3.78
CA SER A 13 -6.96 11.00 3.27
C SER A 13 -6.92 11.04 1.74
N ALA A 14 -7.53 12.08 1.16
CA ALA A 14 -7.49 12.30 -0.28
C ALA A 14 -6.05 12.46 -0.78
N GLU A 15 -5.23 13.21 -0.05
CA GLU A 15 -3.80 13.41 -0.34
C GLU A 15 -3.05 12.07 -0.47
N LEU A 16 -3.23 11.17 0.50
CA LEU A 16 -2.55 9.90 0.49
C LEU A 16 -3.07 8.93 -0.57
N LYS A 17 -4.37 8.97 -0.86
CA LYS A 17 -4.96 8.23 -1.98
C LYS A 17 -4.40 8.72 -3.31
N ASP A 18 -4.27 10.03 -3.49
CA ASP A 18 -3.71 10.64 -4.70
C ASP A 18 -2.22 10.32 -4.87
N LEU A 19 -1.47 10.33 -3.77
CA LEU A 19 -0.07 9.94 -3.75
C LEU A 19 0.12 8.49 -4.22
N CYS A 20 -0.61 7.55 -3.61
CA CYS A 20 -0.60 6.14 -4.00
C CYS A 20 -1.08 5.93 -5.44
N ARG A 21 -2.07 6.72 -5.91
CA ARG A 21 -2.54 6.69 -7.30
C ARG A 21 -1.43 7.12 -8.27
N ASN A 22 -0.71 8.19 -7.96
CA ASN A 22 0.39 8.67 -8.80
C ASN A 22 1.55 7.65 -8.85
N ALA A 23 1.87 7.01 -7.73
CA ALA A 23 2.84 5.91 -7.69
C ALA A 23 2.37 4.72 -8.54
N SER A 24 1.10 4.34 -8.45
CA SER A 24 0.49 3.28 -9.25
C SER A 24 0.58 3.58 -10.75
N LEU A 25 0.24 4.79 -11.18
CA LEU A 25 0.32 5.20 -12.60
C LEU A 25 1.75 5.06 -13.13
N TYR A 26 2.75 5.53 -12.37
CA TYR A 26 4.15 5.35 -12.74
C TYR A 26 4.53 3.86 -12.83
N CYS A 27 4.14 3.04 -11.85
CA CYS A 27 4.41 1.60 -11.90
C CYS A 27 3.77 0.93 -13.12
N GLN A 28 2.53 1.31 -13.48
CA GLN A 28 1.85 0.81 -14.67
C GLN A 28 2.60 1.18 -15.97
N GLU A 29 3.10 2.41 -16.09
CA GLU A 29 3.95 2.83 -17.22
C GLU A 29 5.23 2.00 -17.34
N GLN A 30 5.77 1.53 -16.21
CA GLN A 30 6.94 0.65 -16.17
C GLN A 30 6.61 -0.85 -16.32
N GLY A 31 5.32 -1.22 -16.45
CA GLY A 31 4.89 -2.62 -16.49
C GLY A 31 5.09 -3.36 -15.16
N VAL A 32 5.03 -2.65 -14.03
CA VAL A 32 5.27 -3.17 -12.69
C VAL A 32 4.01 -3.04 -11.82
N GLU A 33 3.76 -4.04 -10.99
CA GLU A 33 2.70 -4.00 -9.99
C GLU A 33 3.23 -3.36 -8.69
N LEU A 34 2.58 -2.29 -8.21
CA LEU A 34 3.03 -1.53 -7.04
C LEU A 34 3.04 -2.38 -5.75
N GLY A 35 2.05 -3.25 -5.56
CA GLY A 35 2.00 -4.21 -4.45
C GLY A 35 3.21 -5.15 -4.40
N LYS A 36 3.75 -5.56 -5.56
CA LYS A 36 4.98 -6.35 -5.71
C LYS A 36 6.15 -5.65 -5.04
N LEU A 37 6.30 -4.36 -5.31
CA LEU A 37 7.37 -3.53 -4.76
C LEU A 37 7.18 -3.33 -3.25
N ALA A 38 5.93 -3.13 -2.80
CA ALA A 38 5.60 -2.96 -1.40
C ALA A 38 5.89 -4.22 -0.57
N ILE A 39 5.53 -5.41 -1.08
CA ILE A 39 5.82 -6.68 -0.41
C ILE A 39 7.33 -6.94 -0.36
N HIS A 40 8.03 -6.69 -1.46
CA HIS A 40 9.49 -6.84 -1.48
C HIS A 40 10.13 -5.95 -0.42
N TYR A 41 9.75 -4.68 -0.37
CA TYR A 41 10.25 -3.73 0.62
C TYR A 41 9.99 -4.20 2.06
N ALA A 42 8.77 -4.67 2.34
CA ALA A 42 8.39 -5.18 3.66
C ALA A 42 9.24 -6.40 4.07
N LEU A 43 9.50 -7.32 3.15
CA LEU A 43 10.34 -8.51 3.39
C LEU A 43 11.80 -8.17 3.68
N GLN A 44 12.31 -7.02 3.20
CA GLN A 44 13.68 -6.57 3.49
C GLN A 44 13.81 -5.87 4.85
N GLN A 45 12.71 -5.60 5.56
CA GLN A 45 12.79 -4.92 6.85
C GLN A 45 13.21 -5.88 7.97
N PRO A 46 14.20 -5.50 8.80
CA PRO A 46 14.61 -6.32 9.94
C PRO A 46 13.52 -6.38 11.02
N GLY A 47 13.62 -7.38 11.91
CA GLY A 47 12.78 -7.44 13.12
C GLY A 47 11.45 -8.19 12.98
N HIS A 48 11.18 -8.83 11.84
CA HIS A 48 9.94 -9.56 11.58
C HIS A 48 10.23 -10.98 11.11
N CYS A 49 9.54 -11.99 11.66
CA CYS A 49 9.70 -13.39 11.25
C CYS A 49 8.63 -13.84 10.25
N SER A 50 7.57 -13.06 10.06
CA SER A 50 6.44 -13.39 9.18
C SER A 50 5.75 -12.14 8.70
N HIS A 51 5.19 -12.19 7.50
CA HIS A 51 4.43 -11.11 6.88
C HIS A 51 3.05 -11.62 6.50
N LEU A 52 2.00 -10.94 6.97
CA LEU A 52 0.63 -11.23 6.56
C LEU A 52 0.30 -10.40 5.31
N VAL A 53 -0.06 -11.07 4.22
CA VAL A 53 -0.44 -10.43 2.96
C VAL A 53 -1.84 -10.85 2.55
N GLY A 54 -2.63 -9.90 2.07
CA GLY A 54 -3.96 -10.13 1.52
C GLY A 54 -3.92 -10.33 0.00
N MET A 55 -4.86 -11.11 -0.52
CA MET A 55 -5.06 -11.32 -1.96
C MET A 55 -6.51 -11.76 -2.20
N LYS A 56 -7.13 -11.22 -3.25
CA LYS A 56 -8.48 -11.54 -3.72
C LYS A 56 -8.47 -12.24 -5.08
N THR A 57 -7.34 -12.28 -5.79
CA THR A 57 -7.19 -12.97 -7.08
C THR A 57 -5.99 -13.90 -7.10
N LEU A 58 -6.00 -14.87 -8.03
CA LEU A 58 -4.85 -15.75 -8.28
C LEU A 58 -3.62 -14.99 -8.79
N ALA A 59 -3.83 -13.91 -9.55
CA ALA A 59 -2.73 -13.08 -10.06
C ALA A 59 -1.99 -12.38 -8.90
N GLU A 60 -2.72 -11.87 -7.90
CA GLU A 60 -2.13 -11.31 -6.68
C GLU A 60 -1.39 -12.37 -5.87
N LEU A 61 -1.96 -13.57 -5.70
CA LEU A 61 -1.29 -14.70 -5.05
C LEU A 61 0.05 -15.03 -5.73
N GLN A 62 0.04 -15.17 -7.06
CA GLN A 62 1.25 -15.44 -7.85
C GLN A 62 2.28 -14.32 -7.68
N CYS A 63 1.84 -13.05 -7.74
CA CYS A 63 2.71 -11.90 -7.54
C CYS A 63 3.40 -11.93 -6.17
N ASN A 64 2.65 -12.22 -5.11
CA ASN A 64 3.14 -12.30 -3.73
C ASN A 64 4.16 -13.44 -3.57
N LEU A 65 3.85 -14.63 -4.10
CA LEU A 65 4.72 -15.80 -4.04
C LEU A 65 6.03 -15.59 -4.80
N GLU A 66 5.97 -15.02 -6.00
CA GLU A 66 7.17 -14.71 -6.78
C GLU A 66 8.13 -13.81 -5.99
N VAL A 67 7.63 -12.74 -5.36
CA VAL A 67 8.47 -11.84 -4.59
C VAL A 67 9.06 -12.52 -3.37
N ALA A 68 8.26 -13.31 -2.65
CA ALA A 68 8.72 -14.01 -1.45
C ALA A 68 9.79 -15.07 -1.75
N THR A 69 9.79 -15.64 -2.95
CA THR A 69 10.69 -16.76 -3.31
C THR A 69 11.86 -16.34 -4.20
N THR A 70 11.69 -15.32 -5.04
CA THR A 70 12.68 -14.93 -6.06
C THR A 70 13.15 -13.47 -5.94
N GLY A 71 12.46 -12.63 -5.17
CA GLY A 71 12.79 -11.21 -5.02
C GLY A 71 12.43 -10.37 -6.27
N LEU A 72 13.16 -9.26 -6.45
CA LEU A 72 13.01 -8.36 -7.60
C LEU A 72 14.18 -8.51 -8.57
N THR A 73 13.90 -8.29 -9.86
CA THR A 73 14.95 -8.07 -10.86
C THR A 73 15.57 -6.69 -10.70
N GLU A 74 16.78 -6.48 -11.21
CA GLU A 74 17.46 -5.18 -11.15
C GLU A 74 16.60 -4.02 -11.71
N ALA A 75 15.91 -4.26 -12.84
CA ALA A 75 14.99 -3.29 -13.42
C ALA A 75 13.85 -2.91 -12.45
N LYS A 76 13.26 -3.90 -11.77
CA LYS A 76 12.19 -3.64 -10.79
C LYS A 76 12.71 -2.99 -9.52
N SER A 77 13.93 -3.29 -9.09
CA SER A 77 14.58 -2.61 -7.97
C SER A 77 14.78 -1.12 -8.25
N LYS A 78 15.19 -0.74 -9.48
CA LYS A 78 15.27 0.68 -9.88
C LYS A 78 13.90 1.37 -9.83
N VAL A 79 12.83 0.68 -10.20
CA VAL A 79 11.46 1.21 -10.07
C VAL A 79 11.10 1.39 -8.59
N LEU A 80 11.43 0.45 -7.71
CA LEU A 80 11.22 0.59 -6.26
C LEU A 80 11.95 1.81 -5.70
N ASP A 81 13.22 2.00 -6.07
CA ASP A 81 14.01 3.15 -5.60
C ASP A 81 13.39 4.47 -6.06
N HIS A 82 13.00 4.57 -7.33
CA HIS A 82 12.31 5.76 -7.85
C HIS A 82 10.98 6.01 -7.11
N VAL A 83 10.21 4.95 -6.86
CA VAL A 83 8.92 5.06 -6.18
C VAL A 83 9.09 5.56 -4.75
N LYS A 84 10.08 5.04 -4.03
CA LYS A 84 10.41 5.48 -2.67
C LYS A 84 10.79 6.96 -2.65
N GLU A 85 11.74 7.37 -3.50
CA GLU A 85 12.26 8.74 -3.51
C GLU A 85 11.21 9.76 -3.97
N LYS A 86 10.44 9.43 -5.02
CA LYS A 86 9.52 10.39 -5.63
C LYS A 86 8.18 10.50 -4.90
N PHE A 87 7.65 9.39 -4.40
CA PHE A 87 6.29 9.34 -3.85
C PHE A 87 6.26 9.11 -2.34
N PHE A 88 7.24 8.43 -1.76
CA PHE A 88 7.18 8.04 -0.35
C PHE A 88 8.28 8.66 0.53
N ASN A 89 9.06 9.60 0.00
CA ASN A 89 9.96 10.46 0.78
C ASN A 89 9.16 11.65 1.35
N LEU A 90 8.32 11.34 2.34
CA LEU A 90 7.34 12.29 2.87
C LEU A 90 7.92 13.12 4.02
N PRO A 91 7.59 14.43 4.09
CA PRO A 91 8.07 15.29 5.17
C PRO A 91 7.34 15.04 6.51
N GLN A 92 6.22 14.33 6.48
CA GLN A 92 5.40 14.00 7.64
C GLN A 92 4.70 12.65 7.46
N ASP A 93 4.31 12.04 8.57
CA ASP A 93 3.57 10.78 8.56
C ASP A 93 2.12 10.99 8.09
N LEU A 94 1.75 10.29 7.02
CA LEU A 94 0.38 10.22 6.51
C LEU A 94 -0.25 8.88 6.94
N HIS A 95 -0.54 8.72 8.24
CA HIS A 95 -1.26 7.54 8.73
C HIS A 95 -2.77 7.80 8.74
N TRP A 96 -3.56 6.72 8.72
CA TRP A 96 -5.03 6.77 8.76
C TRP A 96 -5.63 6.02 9.96
N GLU A 97 -4.78 5.58 10.88
CA GLU A 97 -5.20 4.84 12.07
C GLU A 97 -6.16 5.68 12.94
N GLY A 98 -7.31 5.10 13.30
CA GLY A 98 -8.28 5.72 14.20
C GLY A 98 -9.27 6.69 13.53
N VAL A 99 -9.17 6.92 12.22
CA VAL A 99 -10.12 7.75 11.47
C VAL A 99 -11.51 7.11 11.51
N GLU A 100 -11.61 5.80 11.25
CA GLU A 100 -12.86 5.04 11.29
C GLU A 100 -13.45 4.97 12.70
N ILE A 101 -12.61 4.81 13.73
CA ILE A 101 -13.05 4.79 15.13
C ILE A 101 -13.62 6.15 15.53
N SER A 102 -12.97 7.24 15.11
CA SER A 102 -13.44 8.60 15.38
C SER A 102 -14.77 8.88 14.67
N ALA A 103 -14.90 8.47 13.40
CA ALA A 103 -16.15 8.58 12.65
C ALA A 103 -17.28 7.77 13.30
N TYR A 104 -17.00 6.54 13.74
CA TYR A 104 -17.97 5.70 14.42
C TYR A 104 -18.41 6.27 15.78
N ARG A 105 -17.47 6.78 16.59
CA ARG A 105 -17.78 7.45 17.86
C ARG A 105 -18.65 8.69 17.64
N LYS A 106 -18.34 9.49 16.63
CA LYS A 106 -19.15 10.66 16.25
C LYS A 106 -20.57 10.23 15.86
N TYR A 107 -20.69 9.22 15.00
CA TYR A 107 -21.97 8.64 14.60
C TYR A 107 -22.80 8.19 15.80
N LYS A 108 -22.19 7.47 16.75
CA LYS A 108 -22.85 7.02 17.98
C LYS A 108 -23.45 8.18 18.78
N VAL A 109 -22.67 9.24 18.99
CA VAL A 109 -23.11 10.44 19.72
C VAL A 109 -24.27 11.14 18.99
N GLU A 110 -24.16 11.31 17.68
CA GLU A 110 -25.19 11.96 16.86
C GLU A 110 -26.53 11.21 16.82
N HIS A 111 -26.51 9.89 17.06
CA HIS A 111 -27.69 9.02 17.01
C HIS A 111 -28.13 8.51 18.40
N GLY A 112 -27.55 9.02 19.49
CA GLY A 112 -27.91 8.60 20.85
C GLY A 112 -27.61 7.14 21.17
N LEU A 113 -26.68 6.52 20.45
CA LEU A 113 -26.23 5.15 20.66
C LEU A 113 -25.10 5.18 21.68
N ASN A 114 -25.38 4.86 22.95
CA ASN A 114 -24.35 4.73 24.00
C ASN A 114 -23.73 3.33 23.99
#